data_AF-A0A976JHA1-F1
#
_entry.id   AF-A0A976JHA1-F1
#
_cell.length_a   1.000
_cell.length_b   1.000
_cell.length_c   1.000
_cell.angle_alpha   90.00
_cell.angle_beta   90.00
_cell.angle_gamma   90.00
#
_symmetry.space_group_name_H-M   'P 1'
#
loop_
_entity.id
_entity.type
_entity.pdbx_description
1 polymer ?
#
loop_
_entity_poly.entity_id
_entity_poly.type
_entity_poly.pdbx_seq_one_letter_code
_entity_poly.pdbx_strand_id
1 'polypeptide(L)'
;MIKTILLTLLMTSPAWSYDKITDLGDKYGQHACWGRVSLMTAEWGSLDSWQRTPPSQPDQEAYKTPTGTIGSWIEFKAVSAEIFQLTKMSAKTSLIVTLDQTSGSCKSESVVKNYRYNDAYLKTAYTDENLSRTLNAAKKGVIYMWSPHMPLSITNLQYLSKQAKELGIKLVVTVDPATPKDLIKKYVAEGKIKEEWTQPMESFDLINRGALIHFPAFIPFKDGKPSRGPKLGYEDETQTMNYLKENVL
;
A
#
# COMPACT_ATOMS: atom_id res chain seq x y z
N MET A 1 -15.89 -54.72 -7.67
CA MET A 1 -16.75 -53.53 -7.49
C MET A 1 -15.91 -52.48 -6.77
N ILE A 2 -15.20 -51.62 -7.50
CA ILE A 2 -14.23 -50.66 -6.93
C ILE A 2 -14.92 -49.29 -6.89
N LYS A 3 -15.15 -48.77 -5.68
CA LYS A 3 -15.68 -47.41 -5.46
C LYS A 3 -14.51 -46.43 -5.50
N THR A 4 -14.42 -45.66 -6.59
CA THR A 4 -13.52 -44.52 -6.70
C THR A 4 -14.08 -43.37 -5.86
N ILE A 5 -13.39 -43.00 -4.78
CA ILE A 5 -13.70 -41.81 -3.98
C ILE A 5 -13.01 -40.63 -4.66
N LEU A 6 -13.81 -39.75 -5.27
CA LEU A 6 -13.34 -38.51 -5.86
C LEU A 6 -13.14 -37.48 -4.73
N LEU A 7 -11.89 -37.28 -4.31
CA LEU A 7 -11.54 -36.28 -3.31
C LEU A 7 -11.40 -34.92 -3.99
N THR A 8 -12.45 -34.11 -3.97
CA THR A 8 -12.41 -32.74 -4.47
C THR A 8 -11.68 -31.85 -3.46
N LEU A 9 -10.38 -31.64 -3.67
CA LEU A 9 -9.60 -30.66 -2.91
C LEU A 9 -10.04 -29.26 -3.34
N LEU A 10 -10.98 -28.65 -2.59
CA LEU A 10 -11.27 -27.24 -2.70
C LEU A 10 -10.09 -26.47 -2.11
N MET A 11 -9.12 -26.10 -2.95
CA MET A 11 -8.11 -25.12 -2.59
C MET A 11 -8.79 -23.75 -2.50
N THR A 12 -9.35 -23.42 -1.34
CA THR A 12 -9.65 -22.03 -1.01
C THR A 12 -8.31 -21.33 -0.83
N SER A 13 -7.81 -20.68 -1.88
CA SER A 13 -6.74 -19.70 -1.72
C SER A 13 -7.21 -18.74 -0.63
N PRO A 14 -6.46 -18.51 0.46
CA PRO A 14 -6.80 -17.45 1.39
C PRO A 14 -6.77 -16.17 0.56
N ALA A 15 -7.96 -15.67 0.19
CA ALA A 15 -8.09 -14.32 -0.26
C ALA A 15 -7.44 -13.50 0.85
N TRP A 16 -6.36 -12.81 0.53
CA TRP A 16 -5.78 -11.79 1.39
C TRP A 16 -6.80 -10.65 1.45
N SER A 17 -7.95 -10.92 2.06
CA SER A 17 -8.92 -9.88 2.30
C SER A 17 -8.29 -9.01 3.37
N TYR A 18 -8.16 -7.73 3.06
CA TYR A 18 -7.72 -6.70 4.00
C TYR A 18 -8.79 -6.49 5.11
N ASP A 19 -9.62 -7.49 5.38
CA ASP A 19 -10.83 -7.46 6.19
C ASP A 19 -10.49 -7.79 7.64
N LYS A 20 -10.02 -6.77 8.33
CA LYS A 20 -10.71 -6.16 9.47
C LYS A 20 -9.77 -5.10 10.01
N ILE A 21 -10.28 -3.88 10.19
CA ILE A 21 -9.62 -2.92 11.07
C ILE A 21 -9.49 -3.64 12.42
N THR A 22 -8.26 -3.86 12.85
CA THR A 22 -8.01 -4.44 14.17
C THR A 22 -7.97 -3.28 15.14
N ASP A 23 -8.88 -3.28 16.11
CA ASP A 23 -8.72 -2.43 17.28
C ASP A 23 -7.58 -3.02 18.11
N LEU A 24 -6.42 -2.36 18.07
CA LEU A 24 -5.26 -2.79 18.85
C LEU A 24 -5.53 -2.65 20.36
N GLY A 25 -6.44 -1.76 20.77
CA GLY A 25 -6.84 -1.58 22.16
C GLY A 25 -7.60 -2.77 22.71
N ASP A 26 -8.52 -3.34 21.93
CA ASP A 26 -9.21 -4.58 22.33
C ASP A 26 -8.22 -5.73 22.58
N LYS A 27 -7.16 -5.81 21.76
CA LYS A 27 -6.19 -6.89 21.81
C LYS A 27 -5.11 -6.70 22.87
N TYR A 28 -4.57 -5.48 23.00
CA TYR A 28 -3.39 -5.20 23.80
C TYR A 28 -3.67 -4.25 24.97
N GLY A 29 -4.92 -3.88 25.22
CA GLY A 29 -5.34 -2.90 26.22
C GLY A 29 -4.92 -3.22 27.66
N GLN A 30 -4.70 -4.50 27.96
CA GLN A 30 -4.25 -4.97 29.28
C GLN A 30 -2.72 -4.96 29.46
N HIS A 31 -1.96 -4.71 28.39
CA HIS A 31 -0.50 -4.67 28.46
C HIS A 31 -0.04 -3.38 29.16
N ALA A 32 0.95 -3.43 30.06
CA ALA A 32 1.32 -2.27 30.88
C ALA A 32 1.87 -1.10 30.06
N CYS A 33 2.48 -1.38 28.90
CA CYS A 33 2.91 -0.35 27.95
C CYS A 33 1.80 0.24 27.07
N TRP A 34 0.56 -0.28 27.10
CA TRP A 34 -0.48 0.11 26.16
C TRP A 34 -0.83 1.60 26.23
N GLY A 35 -0.93 2.17 27.44
CA GLY A 35 -1.21 3.60 27.61
C GLY A 35 -0.19 4.49 26.89
N ARG A 36 1.10 4.08 26.89
CA ARG A 36 2.15 4.79 26.16
C ARG A 36 2.08 4.56 24.65
N VAL A 37 1.73 3.35 24.21
CA VAL A 37 1.46 3.07 22.79
C VAL A 37 0.36 3.97 22.25
N SER A 38 -0.80 3.98 22.91
CA SER A 38 -1.98 4.76 22.50
C SER A 38 -1.68 6.26 22.43
N LEU A 39 -0.99 6.80 23.44
CA LEU A 39 -0.57 8.21 23.43
C LEU A 39 0.35 8.52 22.24
N MET A 40 1.39 7.72 22.03
CA MET A 40 2.37 7.96 20.97
C MET A 40 1.76 7.84 19.57
N THR A 41 0.89 6.87 19.33
CA THR A 41 0.24 6.71 18.01
C THR A 41 -0.72 7.86 17.72
N ALA A 42 -1.42 8.38 18.73
CA ALA A 42 -2.25 9.57 18.62
C ALA A 42 -1.39 10.83 18.33
N GLU A 43 -0.31 11.06 19.08
CA GLU A 43 0.63 12.16 18.85
C GLU A 43 1.27 12.11 17.45
N TRP A 44 1.49 10.92 16.92
CA TRP A 44 2.02 10.72 15.57
C TRP A 44 0.98 10.88 14.46
N GLY A 45 -0.29 11.14 14.81
CA GLY A 45 -1.37 11.39 13.87
C GLY A 45 -1.92 10.13 13.21
N SER A 46 -1.92 9.01 13.92
CA SER A 46 -2.55 7.76 13.46
C SER A 46 -4.00 8.00 13.01
N LEU A 47 -4.38 7.39 11.88
CA LEU A 47 -5.78 7.31 11.45
C LEU A 47 -6.52 6.08 12.01
N ASP A 48 -5.87 5.34 12.91
CA ASP A 48 -6.40 4.16 13.62
C ASP A 48 -7.01 3.09 12.70
N SER A 49 -6.43 2.96 11.50
CA SER A 49 -6.89 2.04 10.46
C SER A 49 -5.89 0.88 10.30
N TRP A 50 -5.59 0.21 11.42
CA TRP A 50 -4.56 -0.82 11.52
C TRP A 50 -4.81 -2.02 10.62
N GLN A 51 -3.83 -2.29 9.76
CA GLN A 51 -3.75 -3.45 8.87
C GLN A 51 -2.69 -4.39 9.38
N ARG A 52 -3.01 -5.67 9.53
CA ARG A 52 -2.00 -6.68 9.81
C ARG A 52 -1.01 -6.77 8.65
N THR A 53 0.27 -6.88 8.95
CA THR A 53 1.34 -7.12 7.99
C THR A 53 2.01 -8.47 8.27
N PRO A 54 2.64 -9.09 7.26
CA PRO A 54 3.47 -10.27 7.49
C PRO A 54 4.54 -9.96 8.54
N PRO A 55 4.64 -10.74 9.61
CA PRO A 55 5.64 -10.49 10.65
C PRO A 55 7.04 -10.89 10.16
N SER A 56 8.08 -10.27 10.73
CA SER A 56 9.47 -10.62 10.45
C SER A 56 9.94 -11.90 11.14
N GLN A 57 9.24 -12.35 12.18
CA GLN A 57 9.52 -13.58 12.92
C GLN A 57 8.22 -14.33 13.22
N PRO A 58 8.24 -15.67 13.39
CA PRO A 58 7.02 -16.47 13.54
C PRO A 58 6.10 -16.04 14.69
N ASP A 59 6.67 -15.63 15.82
CA ASP A 59 5.91 -15.28 17.04
C ASP A 59 5.57 -13.78 17.13
N GLN A 60 5.93 -13.02 16.10
CA GLN A 60 5.64 -11.60 16.06
C GLN A 60 4.28 -11.34 15.44
N GLU A 61 3.64 -10.29 15.92
CA GLU A 61 2.52 -9.69 15.23
C GLU A 61 2.88 -8.28 14.80
N ALA A 62 2.51 -7.92 13.58
CA ALA A 62 2.83 -6.63 13.00
C ALA A 62 1.57 -6.01 12.38
N TYR A 63 1.42 -4.71 12.60
CA TYR A 63 0.31 -3.93 12.13
C TYR A 63 0.81 -2.58 11.63
N LYS A 64 0.21 -2.03 10.58
CA LYS A 64 0.50 -0.67 10.10
C LYS A 64 -0.75 0.15 9.90
N THR A 65 -0.63 1.46 10.08
CA THR A 65 -1.69 2.42 9.80
C THR A 65 -1.09 3.66 9.12
N PRO A 66 -1.79 4.28 8.16
CA PRO A 66 -1.41 5.60 7.68
C PRO A 66 -1.59 6.65 8.79
N THR A 67 -0.91 7.78 8.61
CA THR A 67 -1.16 9.00 9.38
C THR A 67 -2.00 10.00 8.58
N GLY A 68 -2.33 11.15 9.18
CA GLY A 68 -2.91 12.29 8.47
C GLY A 68 -2.00 12.91 7.39
N THR A 69 -0.73 12.51 7.31
CA THR A 69 0.26 13.03 6.36
C THR A 69 0.62 11.96 5.33
N ILE A 70 0.48 12.29 4.04
CA ILE A 70 0.90 11.42 2.93
C ILE A 70 2.39 11.09 3.07
N GLY A 71 2.71 9.80 2.91
CA GLY A 71 4.11 9.34 3.00
C GLY A 71 4.59 9.15 4.44
N SER A 72 3.70 9.24 5.43
CA SER A 72 4.02 8.92 6.82
C SER A 72 3.07 7.85 7.37
N TRP A 73 3.67 6.79 7.90
CA TRP A 73 2.99 5.61 8.42
C TRP A 73 3.48 5.29 9.82
N ILE A 74 2.67 4.55 10.56
CA ILE A 74 3.04 3.99 11.85
C ILE A 74 2.93 2.47 11.74
N GLU A 75 3.96 1.77 12.20
CA GLU A 75 3.94 0.32 12.39
C GLU A 75 4.01 0.01 13.89
N PHE A 76 3.16 -0.91 14.32
CA PHE A 76 3.18 -1.52 15.65
C PHE A 76 3.58 -2.98 15.50
N LYS A 77 4.52 -3.42 16.33
CA LYS A 77 4.94 -4.81 16.44
C LYS A 77 4.84 -5.28 17.88
N ALA A 78 4.11 -6.37 18.11
CA ALA A 78 4.22 -7.15 19.34
C ALA A 78 5.39 -8.12 19.14
N VAL A 79 6.56 -7.79 19.71
CA VAL A 79 7.80 -8.56 19.55
C VAL A 79 7.78 -9.79 20.46
N SER A 80 7.29 -9.61 21.68
CA SER A 80 6.97 -10.66 22.65
C SER A 80 5.75 -10.22 23.49
N ALA A 81 5.42 -10.97 24.54
CA ALA A 81 4.39 -10.57 25.50
C ALA A 81 4.79 -9.37 26.37
N GLU A 82 6.07 -9.01 26.39
CA GLU A 82 6.66 -7.95 27.21
C GLU A 82 7.25 -6.81 26.39
N ILE A 83 7.46 -7.02 25.09
CA ILE A 83 8.17 -6.06 24.24
C ILE A 83 7.27 -5.65 23.08
N PHE A 84 6.95 -4.37 23.05
CA PHE A 84 6.33 -3.72 21.91
C PHE A 84 7.35 -2.85 21.17
N GLN A 85 7.17 -2.72 19.86
CA GLN A 85 7.93 -1.78 19.04
C GLN A 85 6.96 -0.94 18.22
N LEU A 86 7.14 0.38 18.31
CA LEU A 86 6.45 1.35 17.46
C LEU A 86 7.45 1.99 16.50
N THR A 87 7.09 2.07 15.23
CA THR A 87 7.91 2.75 14.23
C THR A 87 7.09 3.80 13.50
N LYS A 88 7.46 5.07 13.64
CA LYS A 88 6.98 6.13 12.73
C LYS A 88 7.92 6.16 11.54
N MET A 89 7.41 5.89 10.34
CA MET A 89 8.19 5.74 9.13
C MET A 89 7.75 6.74 8.05
N SER A 90 8.73 7.19 7.29
CA SER A 90 8.57 7.92 6.03
C SER A 90 9.59 7.41 5.01
N ALA A 91 9.55 7.94 3.78
CA ALA A 91 10.57 7.62 2.79
C ALA A 91 11.98 7.82 3.36
N LYS A 92 12.26 8.94 4.03
CA LYS A 92 13.64 9.33 4.38
C LYS A 92 14.08 8.91 5.79
N THR A 93 13.14 8.67 6.69
CA THR A 93 13.46 8.49 8.12
C THR A 93 12.52 7.52 8.80
N SER A 94 13.03 6.79 9.79
CA SER A 94 12.21 6.03 10.73
C SER A 94 12.61 6.36 12.16
N LEU A 95 11.62 6.70 13.00
CA LEU A 95 11.76 6.75 14.45
C LEU A 95 11.21 5.44 15.02
N ILE A 96 12.10 4.63 15.58
CA ILE A 96 11.76 3.35 16.21
C ILE A 96 11.78 3.57 17.71
N VAL A 97 10.72 3.14 18.39
CA VAL A 97 10.60 3.17 19.85
C VAL A 97 10.30 1.76 20.33
N THR A 98 11.19 1.23 21.16
CA THR A 98 11.00 -0.05 21.84
C THR A 98 10.44 0.23 23.23
N LEU A 99 9.37 -0.47 23.59
CA LEU A 99 8.69 -0.39 24.87
C LEU A 99 8.81 -1.75 25.56
N ASP A 100 9.52 -1.79 26.68
CA ASP A 100 9.86 -3.01 27.41
C ASP A 100 9.27 -2.95 28.83
N GLN A 101 8.44 -3.95 29.18
CA GLN A 101 7.87 -4.10 30.52
C GLN A 101 8.52 -5.19 31.37
N THR A 102 9.63 -5.81 30.95
CA THR A 102 10.32 -6.90 31.67
C THR A 102 10.70 -6.50 33.10
N SER A 103 10.95 -5.22 33.34
CA SER A 103 11.28 -4.69 34.67
C SER A 103 10.07 -4.38 35.57
N GLY A 104 8.86 -4.76 35.17
CA GLY A 104 7.60 -4.43 35.86
C GLY A 104 7.13 -2.98 35.68
N SER A 105 7.88 -2.17 34.92
CA SER A 105 7.53 -0.81 34.50
C SER A 105 7.80 -0.66 33.01
N CYS A 106 6.97 0.12 32.31
CA CYS A 106 7.15 0.35 30.87
C CYS A 106 8.31 1.32 30.61
N LYS A 107 9.45 0.78 30.18
CA LYS A 107 10.62 1.57 29.77
C LYS A 107 10.59 1.78 28.26
N SER A 108 11.06 2.94 27.82
CA SER A 108 11.12 3.30 26.40
C SER A 108 12.53 3.64 25.96
N GLU A 109 12.96 3.05 24.84
CA GLU A 109 14.19 3.42 24.14
C GLU A 109 13.86 3.81 22.70
N SER A 110 14.58 4.79 22.15
CA SER A 110 14.31 5.29 20.79
C SER A 110 15.55 5.36 19.93
N VAL A 111 15.42 5.00 18.66
CA VAL A 111 16.46 5.07 17.64
C VAL A 111 15.91 5.74 16.39
N VAL A 112 16.66 6.70 15.83
CA VAL A 112 16.36 7.30 14.53
C VAL A 112 17.23 6.65 13.46
N LYS A 113 16.60 6.19 12.39
CA LYS A 113 17.28 5.69 11.18
C LYS A 113 17.01 6.67 10.03
N ASN A 114 18.06 6.99 9.28
CA ASN A 114 17.99 7.82 8.08
C ASN A 114 18.29 6.95 6.85
N TYR A 115 17.50 7.12 5.80
CA TYR A 115 17.64 6.43 4.53
C TYR A 115 18.15 7.41 3.46
N ARG A 116 19.03 6.92 2.59
CA ARG A 116 19.56 7.67 1.45
C ARG A 116 18.90 7.18 0.18
N TYR A 117 18.42 8.12 -0.63
CA TYR A 117 17.85 7.84 -1.93
C TYR A 117 18.71 8.45 -3.03
N ASN A 118 18.53 7.93 -4.24
CA ASN A 118 19.07 8.55 -5.43
C ASN A 118 18.16 9.72 -5.83
N ASP A 119 18.51 10.94 -5.42
CA ASP A 119 17.74 12.14 -5.71
C ASP A 119 17.55 12.37 -7.22
N ALA A 120 18.52 11.98 -8.05
CA ALA A 120 18.40 12.12 -9.50
C ALA A 120 17.32 11.17 -10.06
N TYR A 121 17.21 9.97 -9.51
CA TYR A 121 16.16 9.03 -9.87
C TYR A 121 14.77 9.52 -9.42
N LEU A 122 14.65 9.98 -8.17
CA LEU A 122 13.38 10.47 -7.61
C LEU A 122 12.80 11.66 -8.38
N LYS A 123 13.64 12.52 -8.97
CA LYS A 123 13.17 13.62 -9.85
C LYS A 123 12.39 13.14 -11.07
N THR A 124 12.60 11.90 -11.50
CA THR A 124 11.93 11.28 -12.66
C THR A 124 10.81 10.32 -12.26
N ALA A 125 10.66 10.01 -10.98
CA ALA A 125 9.69 9.06 -10.47
C ALA A 125 8.42 9.75 -9.97
N TYR A 126 7.38 8.96 -9.70
CA TYR A 126 6.15 9.38 -9.06
C TYR A 126 6.26 9.18 -7.55
N THR A 127 6.57 10.26 -6.81
CA THR A 127 6.85 10.25 -5.37
C THR A 127 5.62 10.67 -4.54
N ASP A 128 5.78 10.75 -3.21
CA ASP A 128 4.74 11.26 -2.31
C ASP A 128 4.37 12.72 -2.59
N GLU A 129 5.32 13.54 -3.08
CA GLU A 129 5.06 14.90 -3.53
C GLU A 129 4.19 14.92 -4.79
N ASN A 130 4.38 13.97 -5.73
CA ASN A 130 3.48 13.81 -6.87
C ASN A 130 2.09 13.35 -6.45
N LEU A 131 2.02 12.41 -5.50
CA LEU A 131 0.76 11.92 -4.94
C LEU A 131 -0.03 13.05 -4.28
N SER A 132 0.61 13.82 -3.38
CA SER A 132 0.00 14.96 -2.71
C SER A 132 -0.54 16.00 -3.70
N ARG A 133 0.26 16.37 -4.71
CA ARG A 133 -0.21 17.27 -5.79
C ARG A 133 -1.40 16.70 -6.56
N THR A 134 -1.39 15.40 -6.86
CA THR A 134 -2.49 14.72 -7.57
C THR A 134 -3.78 14.78 -6.76
N LEU A 135 -3.72 14.41 -5.48
CA LEU A 135 -4.87 14.35 -4.59
C LEU A 135 -5.44 15.75 -4.28
N ASN A 136 -4.58 16.77 -4.21
CA ASN A 136 -5.03 18.15 -4.02
C ASN A 136 -5.64 18.75 -5.29
N ALA A 137 -5.10 18.41 -6.47
CA ALA A 137 -5.58 18.94 -7.75
C ALA A 137 -6.86 18.25 -8.25
N ALA A 138 -7.04 16.97 -7.94
CA ALA A 138 -8.17 16.18 -8.39
C ALA A 138 -8.96 15.63 -7.20
N LYS A 139 -10.26 15.93 -7.14
CA LYS A 139 -11.14 15.42 -6.08
C LYS A 139 -11.35 13.91 -6.15
N LYS A 140 -11.29 13.31 -7.34
CA LYS A 140 -11.54 11.88 -7.55
C LYS A 140 -10.77 11.32 -8.75
N GLY A 141 -10.36 10.07 -8.66
CA GLY A 141 -9.55 9.42 -9.68
C GLY A 141 -9.09 8.03 -9.32
N VAL A 142 -8.20 7.51 -10.16
CA VAL A 142 -7.52 6.24 -9.96
C VAL A 142 -6.05 6.38 -10.32
N ILE A 143 -5.19 5.86 -9.45
CA ILE A 143 -3.78 5.64 -9.74
C ILE A 143 -3.66 4.18 -10.18
N TYR A 144 -3.11 3.98 -11.36
CA TYR A 144 -2.98 2.69 -11.99
C TYR A 144 -1.52 2.37 -12.21
N MET A 145 -1.10 1.20 -11.74
CA MET A 145 0.25 0.72 -11.89
C MET A 145 0.31 -0.52 -12.76
N TRP A 146 1.19 -0.48 -13.76
CA TRP A 146 1.36 -1.55 -14.73
C TRP A 146 2.81 -2.03 -14.78
N SER A 147 3.03 -3.23 -15.32
CA SER A 147 4.36 -3.80 -15.52
C SER A 147 4.42 -4.50 -16.88
N PRO A 148 5.45 -4.28 -17.72
CA PRO A 148 5.60 -5.00 -18.98
C PRO A 148 5.88 -6.49 -18.80
N HIS A 149 6.21 -6.93 -17.59
CA HIS A 149 6.29 -8.35 -17.23
C HIS A 149 4.90 -8.99 -17.02
N MET A 150 3.84 -8.18 -17.00
CA MET A 150 2.44 -8.62 -16.90
C MET A 150 1.65 -8.08 -18.12
N PRO A 151 1.61 -8.80 -19.26
CA PRO A 151 1.02 -8.29 -20.51
C PRO A 151 -0.43 -7.80 -20.38
N LEU A 152 -1.23 -8.46 -19.54
CA LEU A 152 -2.62 -8.06 -19.26
C LEU A 152 -2.72 -6.66 -18.62
N SER A 153 -1.69 -6.21 -17.89
CA SER A 153 -1.66 -4.86 -17.33
C SER A 153 -1.58 -3.76 -18.40
N ILE A 154 -1.07 -4.09 -19.60
CA ILE A 154 -0.98 -3.15 -20.73
C ILE A 154 -2.32 -3.06 -21.43
N THR A 155 -3.00 -4.19 -21.63
CA THR A 155 -4.36 -4.24 -22.22
C THR A 155 -5.31 -3.32 -21.45
N ASN A 156 -5.20 -3.30 -20.11
CA ASN A 156 -6.02 -2.46 -19.24
C ASN A 156 -5.87 -0.97 -19.48
N LEU A 157 -4.70 -0.49 -19.89
CA LEU A 157 -4.45 0.95 -20.09
C LEU A 157 -5.36 1.56 -21.15
N GLN A 158 -5.65 0.79 -22.21
CA GLN A 158 -6.41 1.29 -23.35
C GLN A 158 -7.84 1.65 -22.94
N TYR A 159 -8.56 0.73 -22.31
CA TYR A 159 -9.92 1.00 -21.88
C TYR A 159 -9.94 1.86 -20.60
N LEU A 160 -8.97 1.74 -19.68
CA LEU A 160 -8.93 2.57 -18.47
C LEU A 160 -8.82 4.06 -18.81
N SER A 161 -8.02 4.41 -19.82
CA SER A 161 -7.95 5.79 -20.32
C SER A 161 -9.27 6.29 -20.89
N LYS A 162 -10.02 5.43 -21.59
CA LYS A 162 -11.35 5.76 -22.14
C LYS A 162 -12.37 5.94 -21.02
N GLN A 163 -12.42 5.00 -20.07
CA GLN A 163 -13.34 5.01 -18.94
C GLN A 163 -13.09 6.17 -18.00
N ALA A 164 -11.83 6.48 -17.69
CA ALA A 164 -11.50 7.63 -16.85
C ALA A 164 -12.00 8.95 -17.48
N LYS A 165 -11.88 9.08 -18.81
CA LYS A 165 -12.42 10.21 -19.57
C LYS A 165 -13.95 10.24 -19.52
N GLU A 166 -14.60 9.10 -19.73
CA GLU A 166 -16.07 8.97 -19.69
C GLU A 166 -16.65 9.35 -18.32
N LEU A 167 -16.00 8.92 -17.24
CA LEU A 167 -16.43 9.20 -15.86
C LEU A 167 -15.99 10.59 -15.37
N GLY A 168 -15.20 11.33 -16.15
CA GLY A 168 -14.64 12.61 -15.75
C GLY A 168 -13.76 12.52 -14.50
N ILE A 169 -13.00 11.43 -14.35
CA ILE A 169 -12.12 11.19 -13.21
C ILE A 169 -10.65 11.32 -13.63
N LYS A 170 -9.77 11.65 -12.67
CA LYS A 170 -8.34 11.72 -12.93
C LYS A 170 -7.78 10.30 -13.08
N LEU A 171 -7.05 10.05 -14.17
CA LEU A 171 -6.17 8.89 -14.32
C LEU A 171 -4.73 9.31 -14.09
N VAL A 172 -4.03 8.59 -13.21
CA VAL A 172 -2.57 8.63 -13.06
C VAL A 172 -2.05 7.25 -13.41
N VAL A 173 -1.09 7.17 -14.32
CA VAL A 173 -0.47 5.91 -14.72
C VAL A 173 1.00 5.93 -14.31
N THR A 174 1.43 4.89 -13.62
CA THR A 174 2.83 4.67 -13.24
C THR A 174 3.28 3.28 -13.66
N VAL A 175 4.57 3.11 -13.89
CA VAL A 175 5.16 1.80 -14.21
C VAL A 175 5.87 1.21 -12.99
N ASP A 176 5.89 -0.12 -12.93
CA ASP A 176 6.74 -0.90 -12.03
C ASP A 176 8.19 -0.36 -12.04
N PRO A 177 8.71 0.13 -10.91
CA PRO A 177 10.02 0.77 -10.82
C PRO A 177 11.18 -0.19 -11.12
N ALA A 178 10.97 -1.51 -11.03
CA ALA A 178 11.97 -2.51 -11.37
C ALA A 178 12.11 -2.74 -12.89
N THR A 179 11.23 -2.14 -13.70
CA THR A 179 11.22 -2.35 -15.14
C THR A 179 12.45 -1.73 -15.82
N PRO A 180 13.19 -2.49 -16.66
CA PRO A 180 14.28 -1.94 -17.46
C PRO A 180 13.79 -0.85 -18.42
N LYS A 181 14.48 0.30 -18.45
CA LYS A 181 14.12 1.45 -19.30
C LYS A 181 13.99 1.10 -20.79
N ASP A 182 14.83 0.21 -21.30
CA ASP A 182 14.81 -0.15 -22.72
C ASP A 182 13.59 -0.99 -23.08
N LEU A 183 13.06 -1.77 -22.13
CA LEU A 183 11.79 -2.47 -22.31
C LEU A 183 10.64 -1.45 -22.42
N ILE A 184 10.61 -0.44 -21.55
CA ILE A 184 9.60 0.63 -21.60
C ILE A 184 9.65 1.35 -22.95
N LYS A 185 10.84 1.78 -23.39
CA LYS A 185 11.05 2.44 -24.70
C LYS A 185 10.55 1.59 -25.86
N LYS A 186 10.77 0.27 -25.82
CA LYS A 186 10.24 -0.66 -26.83
C LYS A 186 8.72 -0.62 -26.89
N TYR A 187 8.03 -0.68 -25.75
CA TYR A 187 6.56 -0.61 -25.72
C TYR A 187 6.02 0.74 -26.21
N VAL A 188 6.71 1.86 -25.94
CA VAL A 188 6.38 3.18 -26.52
C VAL A 188 6.56 3.17 -28.03
N ALA A 189 7.71 2.70 -28.53
CA ALA A 189 8.03 2.67 -29.96
C ALA A 189 7.05 1.79 -30.76
N GLU A 190 6.55 0.71 -30.15
CA GLU A 190 5.51 -0.16 -30.72
C GLU A 190 4.09 0.42 -30.63
N GLY A 191 3.91 1.61 -30.03
CA GLY A 191 2.61 2.25 -29.86
C GLY A 191 1.68 1.55 -28.87
N LYS A 192 2.21 0.65 -28.03
CA LYS A 192 1.42 -0.12 -27.05
C LYS A 192 1.08 0.70 -25.81
N ILE A 193 1.92 1.66 -25.46
CA ILE A 193 1.74 2.60 -24.34
C ILE A 193 2.11 4.01 -24.79
N LYS A 194 1.68 5.01 -24.03
CA LYS A 194 2.05 6.41 -24.25
C LYS A 194 3.27 6.79 -23.42
N GLU A 195 4.03 7.78 -23.87
CA GLU A 195 5.23 8.28 -23.17
C GLU A 195 4.89 8.77 -21.76
N GLU A 196 3.74 9.42 -21.56
CA GLU A 196 3.32 9.89 -20.24
C GLU A 196 2.97 8.76 -19.24
N TRP A 197 2.92 7.51 -19.67
CA TRP A 197 2.63 6.33 -18.83
C TRP A 197 3.88 5.61 -18.32
N THR A 198 5.05 6.19 -18.57
CA THR A 198 6.37 5.57 -18.31
C THR A 198 6.99 5.97 -16.97
N GLN A 199 6.32 6.81 -16.18
CA GLN A 199 6.85 7.33 -14.91
C GLN A 199 6.96 6.20 -13.86
N PRO A 200 8.16 5.88 -13.34
CA PRO A 200 8.33 4.86 -12.30
C PRO A 200 7.59 5.21 -11.02
N MET A 201 7.01 4.24 -10.32
CA MET A 201 6.31 4.45 -9.05
C MET A 201 7.28 4.39 -7.86
N GLU A 202 7.43 5.49 -7.11
CA GLU A 202 8.33 5.62 -5.94
C GLU A 202 7.65 6.34 -4.76
N SER A 203 6.32 6.27 -4.67
CA SER A 203 5.57 6.83 -3.54
C SER A 203 5.62 5.87 -2.37
N PHE A 204 6.27 6.27 -1.28
CA PHE A 204 6.33 5.49 -0.05
C PHE A 204 4.92 5.21 0.50
N ASP A 205 3.98 6.16 0.34
CA ASP A 205 2.59 5.95 0.73
C ASP A 205 1.93 4.82 -0.07
N LEU A 206 2.05 4.83 -1.40
CA LEU A 206 1.46 3.78 -2.25
C LEU A 206 2.14 2.42 -2.03
N ILE A 207 3.45 2.40 -1.81
CA ILE A 207 4.19 1.19 -1.42
C ILE A 207 3.60 0.61 -0.13
N ASN A 208 3.39 1.43 0.88
CA ASN A 208 2.82 0.98 2.15
C ASN A 208 1.35 0.60 2.04
N ARG A 209 0.60 1.08 1.06
CA ARG A 209 -0.74 0.56 0.72
C ARG A 209 -0.70 -0.79 0.02
N GLY A 210 0.47 -1.23 -0.44
CA GLY A 210 0.65 -2.50 -1.13
C GLY A 210 0.62 -2.41 -2.64
N ALA A 211 0.82 -1.23 -3.23
CA ALA A 211 0.80 -1.05 -4.68
C ALA A 211 1.71 -2.07 -5.40
N LEU A 212 2.92 -2.29 -4.87
CA LEU A 212 3.93 -3.17 -5.48
C LEU A 212 3.77 -4.66 -5.19
N ILE A 213 2.70 -5.08 -4.50
CA ILE A 213 2.51 -6.50 -4.17
C ILE A 213 2.23 -7.33 -5.44
N HIS A 214 1.46 -6.78 -6.38
CA HIS A 214 1.11 -7.45 -7.62
C HIS A 214 0.76 -6.41 -8.71
N PHE A 215 0.94 -6.77 -9.98
CA PHE A 215 0.57 -5.93 -11.11
C PHE A 215 -0.49 -6.63 -12.00
N PRO A 216 -1.49 -5.92 -12.52
CA PRO A 216 -1.73 -4.50 -12.27
C PRO A 216 -2.29 -4.22 -10.88
N ALA A 217 -2.19 -2.95 -10.46
CA ALA A 217 -2.75 -2.45 -9.22
C ALA A 217 -3.55 -1.17 -9.46
N PHE A 218 -4.75 -1.08 -8.88
CA PHE A 218 -5.63 0.09 -8.94
C PHE A 218 -5.81 0.68 -7.55
N ILE A 219 -5.43 1.94 -7.38
CA ILE A 219 -5.65 2.70 -6.13
C ILE A 219 -6.63 3.83 -6.46
N PRO A 220 -7.95 3.60 -6.29
CA PRO A 220 -8.92 4.67 -6.40
C PRO A 220 -8.70 5.70 -5.29
N PHE A 221 -9.06 6.95 -5.56
CA PHE A 221 -9.05 8.03 -4.59
C PHE A 221 -10.28 8.91 -4.76
N LYS A 222 -10.77 9.44 -3.63
CA LYS A 222 -11.93 10.32 -3.54
C LYS A 222 -11.73 11.30 -2.39
N ASP A 223 -12.17 12.53 -2.58
CA ASP A 223 -12.05 13.65 -1.63
C ASP A 223 -10.62 13.84 -1.10
N GLY A 224 -9.65 13.76 -2.01
CA GLY A 224 -8.22 13.90 -1.69
C GLY A 224 -7.63 12.74 -0.89
N LYS A 225 -8.35 11.62 -0.76
CA LYS A 225 -7.91 10.44 0.01
C LYS A 225 -7.80 9.21 -0.89
N PRO A 226 -6.63 8.56 -0.95
CA PRO A 226 -6.51 7.26 -1.60
C PRO A 226 -7.19 6.18 -0.75
N SER A 227 -7.70 5.17 -1.45
CA SER A 227 -8.19 3.93 -0.84
C SER A 227 -7.12 3.26 0.02
N ARG A 228 -7.58 2.45 0.98
CA ARG A 228 -6.73 1.83 2.00
C ARG A 228 -5.69 0.86 1.42
N GLY A 229 -6.04 0.18 0.34
CA GLY A 229 -5.19 -0.76 -0.38
C GLY A 229 -5.60 -0.82 -1.84
N PRO A 230 -4.76 -1.39 -2.71
CA PRO A 230 -5.08 -1.54 -4.12
C PRO A 230 -6.08 -2.67 -4.34
N LYS A 231 -6.85 -2.55 -5.42
CA LYS A 231 -7.37 -3.73 -6.12
C LYS A 231 -6.25 -4.28 -6.98
N LEU A 232 -5.92 -5.56 -6.79
CA LEU A 232 -4.84 -6.25 -7.48
C LEU A 232 -5.38 -7.15 -8.58
N GLY A 233 -4.62 -7.28 -9.66
CA GLY A 233 -4.92 -8.20 -10.76
C GLY A 233 -5.70 -7.56 -11.90
N TYR A 234 -5.75 -8.32 -13.00
CA TYR A 234 -6.48 -7.92 -14.20
C TYR A 234 -8.00 -8.03 -13.97
N GLU A 235 -8.72 -7.08 -14.56
CA GLU A 235 -10.18 -7.07 -14.69
C GLU A 235 -10.49 -6.83 -16.16
N ASP A 236 -11.64 -7.27 -16.65
CA ASP A 236 -12.09 -6.88 -17.98
C ASP A 236 -12.63 -5.42 -18.00
N GLU A 237 -13.02 -4.95 -19.19
CA GLU A 237 -13.54 -3.58 -19.37
C GLU A 237 -14.78 -3.34 -18.48
N THR A 238 -15.71 -4.28 -18.41
CA THR A 238 -16.96 -4.13 -17.64
C THR A 238 -16.68 -4.10 -16.15
N GLN A 239 -15.86 -5.04 -15.68
CA GLN A 239 -15.47 -5.13 -14.28
C GLN A 239 -14.70 -3.90 -13.82
N THR A 240 -13.80 -3.38 -14.67
CA THR A 240 -13.07 -2.14 -14.35
C THR A 240 -14.02 -0.95 -14.26
N MET A 241 -14.95 -0.80 -15.20
CA MET A 241 -15.94 0.27 -15.17
C MET A 241 -16.78 0.23 -13.87
N ASN A 242 -17.25 -0.96 -13.50
CA ASN A 242 -18.04 -1.15 -12.28
C ASN A 242 -17.22 -0.81 -11.03
N TYR A 243 -15.97 -1.29 -10.96
CA TYR A 243 -15.07 -0.98 -9.87
C TYR A 243 -14.84 0.54 -9.71
N LEU A 244 -14.62 1.26 -10.81
CA LEU A 244 -14.44 2.71 -10.78
C LEU A 244 -15.71 3.43 -10.32
N LYS A 245 -16.89 3.01 -10.78
CA LYS A 245 -18.17 3.58 -10.33
C LYS A 245 -18.40 3.38 -8.84
N GLU A 246 -18.08 2.20 -8.32
CA GLU A 246 -18.28 1.86 -6.91
C GLU A 246 -17.29 2.57 -5.97
N ASN A 247 -16.05 2.80 -6.42
CA ASN A 247 -14.96 3.22 -5.54
C ASN A 247 -14.45 4.65 -5.79
N VAL A 248 -14.89 5.33 -6.86
CA VAL A 248 -14.44 6.68 -7.22
C VAL A 248 -15.58 7.70 -7.28
N LEU A 249 -16.78 7.29 -7.69
CA LEU A 249 -17.96 8.16 -7.79
C LEU A 249 -18.69 8.27 -6.45
#